data_AF-A0A151ZH67-F1
#
_entry.id   AF-A0A151ZH67-F1
#
_cell.length_a   1.000
_cell.length_b   1.000
_cell.length_c   1.000
_cell.angle_alpha   90.00
_cell.angle_beta   90.00
_cell.angle_gamma   90.00
#
_symmetry.space_group_name_H-M   'P 1'
#
loop_
_entity.id
_entity.type
_entity.pdbx_description
1 polymer ?
#
loop_
_entity_poly.entity_id
_entity_poly.type
_entity_poly.pdbx_seq_one_letter_code
_entity_poly.pdbx_strand_id
1 'polypeptide(L)'
;MTGKDWEIVQEKAFTAWVNSVLDKRGEKIVDVSRDLSDGVKLIYFLELISGKKLNKKYDFEPKSRIQMVQNIVIALKFLEEELKIKVQGVGAEDFVDFNKKMILGFLWTLYRKYRIAVISEGDKSSEEGLLLWIKNTTTGYDGVTISSFTKSFRDGLAFLALSHKFDNALFKYGDYQSLDPIARLNAAFDFAEKGLGVPKLLEAEEVARGTTDERSLVLYASLFFHAYRAKEEKERLESSKNEIATRLAGLQNSLENEKVSREHLIKQQEEMKSLLASLEFEGAEREKRIKELEAKLDETLKNLELERLARLELEARLAKTEKDRAILELKLSDASDEKSKLENLIEQQRQRGAAEAQGLGLLRKNLDQHVQDLLKWQKLTVESGTSTTSIDAQIIDEVSGLPFAEQVKHLANNLAEENKGIQRLLSQKEETLVHIKSKTKSK
;
A
#
# COMPACT_ATOMS: atom_id res chain seq x y z
N MET A 1 -85.69 -20.97 -39.98
CA MET A 1 -84.40 -21.59 -39.63
C MET A 1 -84.53 -21.97 -38.16
N THR A 2 -84.61 -23.26 -37.86
CA THR A 2 -85.15 -23.76 -36.57
C THR A 2 -84.23 -24.84 -36.01
N GLY A 3 -83.62 -24.58 -34.85
CA GLY A 3 -83.33 -25.61 -33.84
C GLY A 3 -81.88 -26.04 -33.60
N LYS A 4 -80.86 -25.38 -34.19
CA LYS A 4 -79.45 -25.81 -34.05
C LYS A 4 -78.48 -24.71 -33.63
N ASP A 5 -78.98 -23.56 -33.18
CA ASP A 5 -78.14 -22.40 -32.88
C ASP A 5 -77.16 -22.69 -31.73
N TRP A 6 -77.56 -23.51 -30.76
CA TRP A 6 -76.67 -24.00 -29.69
C TRP A 6 -75.49 -24.86 -30.21
N GLU A 7 -75.67 -25.62 -31.30
CA GLU A 7 -74.60 -26.41 -31.90
C GLU A 7 -73.51 -25.48 -32.45
N ILE A 8 -73.92 -24.37 -33.09
CA ILE A 8 -73.01 -23.36 -33.65
C ILE A 8 -72.24 -22.64 -32.55
N VAL A 9 -72.92 -22.25 -31.47
CA VAL A 9 -72.30 -21.61 -30.30
C VAL A 9 -71.21 -22.52 -29.72
N GLN A 10 -71.56 -23.77 -29.42
CA GLN A 10 -70.63 -24.73 -28.83
C GLN A 10 -69.50 -25.11 -29.76
N GLU A 11 -69.77 -25.29 -31.05
CA GLU A 11 -68.75 -25.58 -32.06
C GLU A 11 -67.70 -24.48 -32.15
N LYS A 12 -68.12 -23.21 -32.26
CA LYS A 12 -67.18 -22.07 -32.27
C LYS A 12 -66.39 -21.98 -30.98
N ALA A 13 -67.06 -22.11 -29.82
CA ALA A 13 -66.43 -22.02 -28.51
C ALA A 13 -65.40 -23.12 -28.28
N PHE A 14 -65.75 -24.37 -28.60
CA PHE A 14 -64.85 -25.50 -28.43
C PHE A 14 -63.74 -25.51 -29.46
N THR A 15 -63.98 -25.05 -30.69
CA THR A 15 -62.91 -24.86 -31.68
C THR A 15 -61.88 -23.85 -31.15
N ALA A 16 -62.33 -22.70 -30.62
CA ALA A 16 -61.44 -21.72 -30.01
C ALA A 16 -60.71 -22.28 -28.78
N TRP A 17 -61.40 -23.04 -27.93
CA TRP A 17 -60.79 -23.66 -26.76
C TRP A 17 -59.75 -24.72 -27.13
N VAL A 18 -60.07 -25.63 -28.05
CA VAL A 18 -59.14 -26.66 -28.53
C VAL A 18 -57.93 -26.00 -29.18
N ASN A 19 -58.11 -24.96 -29.99
CA ASN A 19 -57.00 -24.18 -30.55
C ASN A 19 -56.15 -23.51 -29.48
N SER A 20 -56.74 -22.95 -28.42
CA SER A 20 -55.97 -22.35 -27.32
C SER A 20 -55.06 -23.35 -26.59
N VAL A 21 -55.40 -24.64 -26.67
CA VAL A 21 -54.60 -25.73 -26.11
C VAL A 21 -53.58 -26.23 -27.13
N LEU A 22 -54.00 -26.54 -28.36
CA LEU A 22 -53.15 -27.11 -29.42
C LEU A 22 -52.06 -26.15 -29.91
N ASP A 23 -52.28 -24.83 -29.81
CA ASP A 23 -51.28 -23.81 -30.19
C ASP A 23 -49.96 -23.99 -29.42
N LYS A 24 -49.99 -24.59 -28.21
CA LYS A 24 -48.79 -24.96 -27.44
C LYS A 24 -47.89 -25.99 -28.13
N ARG A 25 -48.42 -26.74 -29.10
CA ARG A 25 -47.69 -27.67 -29.97
C ARG A 25 -47.57 -27.16 -31.42
N GLY A 26 -48.03 -25.93 -31.71
CA GLY A 26 -48.06 -25.38 -33.06
C GLY A 26 -49.15 -25.96 -33.97
N GLU A 27 -50.13 -26.67 -33.41
CA GLU A 27 -51.23 -27.30 -34.16
C GLU A 27 -52.50 -26.46 -34.06
N LYS A 28 -53.31 -26.46 -35.13
CA LYS A 28 -54.60 -25.76 -35.18
C LYS A 28 -55.66 -26.57 -35.92
N ILE A 29 -56.91 -26.32 -35.55
CA ILE A 29 -58.11 -26.85 -36.17
C ILE A 29 -59.02 -25.71 -36.64
N VAL A 30 -59.80 -25.99 -37.66
CA VAL A 30 -60.82 -25.09 -38.22
C VAL A 30 -62.21 -25.51 -37.77
N ASP A 31 -62.49 -26.81 -37.75
CA ASP A 31 -63.78 -27.38 -37.34
C ASP A 31 -63.56 -28.56 -36.38
N VAL A 32 -63.95 -28.36 -35.12
CA VAL A 32 -63.80 -29.38 -34.08
C VAL A 32 -64.60 -30.66 -34.34
N SER A 33 -65.66 -30.60 -35.15
CA SER A 33 -66.48 -31.75 -35.53
C SER A 33 -65.81 -32.63 -36.57
N ARG A 34 -64.83 -32.09 -37.32
CA ARG A 34 -64.15 -32.78 -38.43
C ARG A 34 -62.69 -33.03 -38.16
N ASP A 35 -61.97 -32.03 -37.67
CA ASP A 35 -60.51 -32.08 -37.61
C ASP A 35 -59.97 -32.96 -36.47
N LEU A 36 -60.86 -33.46 -35.61
CA LEU A 36 -60.57 -34.45 -34.57
C LEU A 36 -60.80 -35.91 -35.04
N SER A 37 -61.32 -36.14 -36.24
CA SER A 37 -61.76 -37.46 -36.71
C SER A 37 -60.60 -38.46 -36.88
N ASP A 38 -59.39 -37.97 -37.16
CA ASP A 38 -58.17 -38.79 -37.27
C ASP A 38 -57.65 -39.32 -35.92
N GLY A 39 -58.13 -38.74 -34.82
CA GLY A 39 -57.75 -39.02 -33.45
C GLY A 39 -56.38 -38.52 -33.01
N VAL A 40 -55.53 -38.04 -33.91
CA VAL A 40 -54.18 -37.54 -33.58
C VAL A 40 -54.29 -36.24 -32.80
N LYS A 41 -55.04 -35.27 -33.34
CA LYS A 41 -55.25 -33.97 -32.67
C LYS A 41 -56.04 -34.12 -31.37
N LEU A 42 -56.96 -35.10 -31.30
CA LEU A 42 -57.67 -35.43 -30.08
C LEU A 42 -56.72 -35.94 -28.99
N ILE A 43 -55.79 -36.83 -29.34
CA ILE A 43 -54.78 -37.31 -28.39
C ILE A 43 -53.90 -36.16 -27.91
N TYR A 44 -53.38 -35.32 -28.81
CA TYR A 44 -52.58 -34.15 -28.44
C TYR A 44 -53.32 -33.23 -27.48
N PHE A 45 -54.60 -32.97 -27.77
CA PHE A 45 -55.46 -32.17 -26.92
C PHE A 45 -55.60 -32.79 -25.52
N LEU A 46 -55.90 -34.10 -25.43
CA LEU A 46 -56.05 -34.81 -24.15
C LEU A 46 -54.76 -34.84 -23.33
N GLU A 47 -53.60 -35.02 -23.97
CA GLU A 47 -52.30 -34.96 -23.29
C GLU A 47 -52.05 -33.56 -22.70
N LEU A 48 -52.35 -32.51 -23.47
CA LEU A 48 -52.10 -31.12 -23.06
C LEU A 48 -53.03 -30.64 -21.95
N ILE A 49 -54.33 -30.99 -21.99
CA ILE A 49 -55.26 -30.59 -20.92
C ILE A 49 -55.03 -31.38 -19.63
N SER A 50 -54.57 -32.63 -19.73
CA SER A 50 -54.35 -33.48 -18.55
C SER A 50 -52.95 -33.35 -17.95
N GLY A 51 -51.98 -32.86 -18.73
CA GLY A 51 -50.56 -32.87 -18.36
C GLY A 51 -49.94 -34.28 -18.31
N LYS A 52 -50.67 -35.32 -18.72
CA LYS A 52 -50.21 -36.71 -18.75
C LYS A 52 -49.92 -37.14 -20.19
N LYS A 53 -48.90 -37.97 -20.37
CA LYS A 53 -48.56 -38.54 -21.68
C LYS A 53 -49.33 -39.84 -21.92
N LEU A 54 -49.75 -40.04 -23.16
CA LEU A 54 -50.37 -41.27 -23.60
C LEU A 54 -49.28 -42.29 -23.94
N ASN A 55 -49.18 -43.37 -23.16
CA ASN A 55 -48.10 -44.36 -23.30
C ASN A 55 -48.37 -45.46 -24.35
N LYS A 56 -49.59 -45.53 -24.90
CA LYS A 56 -49.98 -46.50 -25.93
C LYS A 56 -49.51 -46.01 -27.31
N LYS A 57 -49.01 -46.90 -28.17
CA LYS A 57 -48.67 -46.54 -29.56
C LYS A 57 -49.95 -46.30 -30.36
N TYR A 58 -49.98 -45.21 -31.12
CA TYR A 58 -51.07 -44.83 -32.04
C TYR A 58 -50.46 -44.38 -33.38
N ASP A 59 -51.30 -44.34 -34.43
CA ASP A 59 -50.86 -43.97 -35.77
C ASP A 59 -50.84 -42.44 -35.93
N PHE A 60 -49.69 -41.87 -36.28
CA PHE A 60 -49.55 -40.42 -36.50
C PHE A 60 -50.12 -39.95 -37.84
N GLU A 61 -50.21 -40.84 -38.82
CA GLU A 61 -50.78 -40.57 -40.15
C GLU A 61 -51.80 -41.67 -40.52
N PRO A 62 -52.97 -41.70 -39.87
CA PRO A 62 -53.98 -42.72 -40.15
C PRO A 62 -54.59 -42.48 -41.53
N LYS A 63 -54.41 -43.45 -42.46
CA LYS A 63 -54.92 -43.38 -43.85
C LYS A 63 -56.21 -44.14 -44.05
N SER A 64 -56.51 -45.09 -43.17
CA SER A 64 -57.73 -45.91 -43.22
C SER A 64 -58.68 -45.57 -42.08
N ARG A 65 -59.99 -45.72 -42.33
CA ARG A 65 -61.03 -45.56 -41.31
C ARG A 65 -60.74 -46.41 -40.05
N ILE A 66 -60.21 -47.62 -40.23
CA ILE A 66 -59.87 -48.53 -39.14
C ILE A 66 -58.79 -47.94 -38.22
N GLN A 67 -57.74 -47.35 -38.79
CA GLN A 67 -56.69 -46.68 -38.02
C GLN A 67 -57.21 -45.45 -37.27
N MET A 68 -58.07 -44.65 -37.90
CA MET A 68 -58.71 -43.49 -37.24
C MET A 68 -59.54 -43.93 -36.03
N VAL A 69 -60.39 -44.96 -36.19
CA VAL A 69 -61.17 -45.53 -35.08
C VAL A 69 -60.24 -46.03 -33.97
N GLN A 70 -59.16 -46.74 -34.32
CA GLN A 70 -58.21 -47.26 -33.33
C GLN A 70 -57.56 -46.14 -32.50
N ASN A 71 -57.14 -45.04 -33.14
CA ASN A 71 -56.62 -43.86 -32.45
C ASN A 71 -57.64 -43.27 -31.48
N ILE A 72 -58.90 -43.10 -31.91
CA ILE A 72 -59.96 -42.56 -31.05
C ILE A 72 -60.26 -43.51 -29.89
N VAL A 73 -60.32 -44.84 -30.11
CA VAL A 73 -60.48 -45.82 -29.02
C VAL A 73 -59.36 -45.70 -28.00
N ILE A 74 -58.11 -45.50 -28.45
CA ILE A 74 -56.97 -45.27 -27.55
C ILE A 74 -57.17 -43.99 -26.74
N ALA A 75 -57.61 -42.90 -27.38
CA ALA A 75 -57.90 -41.62 -26.72
C ALA A 75 -59.03 -41.75 -25.68
N LEU A 76 -60.12 -42.45 -26.01
CA LEU A 76 -61.25 -42.67 -25.10
C LEU A 76 -60.86 -43.57 -23.93
N LYS A 77 -60.08 -44.63 -24.16
CA LYS A 77 -59.53 -45.48 -23.08
C LYS A 77 -58.62 -44.70 -22.14
N PHE A 78 -57.76 -43.83 -22.69
CA PHE A 78 -56.93 -42.94 -21.86
C PHE A 78 -57.80 -42.04 -20.97
N LEU A 79 -58.89 -41.49 -21.51
CA LEU A 79 -59.82 -40.65 -20.75
C LEU A 79 -60.49 -41.42 -19.59
N GLU A 80 -60.92 -42.66 -19.81
CA GLU A 80 -61.56 -43.48 -18.79
C GLU A 80 -60.57 -44.05 -17.76
N GLU A 81 -59.46 -44.62 -18.23
CA GLU A 81 -58.46 -45.31 -17.39
C GLU A 81 -57.61 -44.32 -16.59
N GLU A 82 -57.09 -43.27 -17.23
CA GLU A 82 -56.09 -42.36 -16.63
C GLU A 82 -56.69 -41.09 -16.04
N LEU A 83 -57.74 -40.56 -16.66
CA LEU A 83 -58.37 -39.30 -16.25
C LEU A 83 -59.62 -39.54 -15.40
N LYS A 84 -60.12 -40.79 -15.33
CA LYS A 84 -61.33 -41.18 -14.60
C LYS A 84 -62.56 -40.36 -15.01
N ILE A 85 -62.63 -39.97 -16.28
CA ILE A 85 -63.75 -39.23 -16.86
C ILE A 85 -64.60 -40.21 -17.67
N LYS A 86 -65.86 -40.39 -17.27
CA LYS A 86 -66.82 -41.23 -18.00
C LYS A 86 -67.60 -40.37 -18.97
N VAL A 87 -67.35 -40.54 -20.27
CA VAL A 87 -68.17 -39.90 -21.32
C VAL A 87 -69.26 -40.89 -21.70
N GLN A 88 -70.50 -40.58 -21.34
CA GLN A 88 -71.63 -41.47 -21.60
C GLN A 88 -72.07 -41.37 -23.07
N GLY A 89 -72.19 -42.52 -23.73
CA GLY A 89 -72.82 -42.66 -25.03
C GLY A 89 -71.93 -42.33 -26.24
N VAL A 90 -70.71 -41.81 -26.07
CA VAL A 90 -69.82 -41.44 -27.19
C VAL A 90 -68.93 -42.62 -27.58
N GLY A 91 -69.09 -43.09 -28.82
CA GLY A 91 -68.24 -44.11 -29.45
C GLY A 91 -67.08 -43.51 -30.25
N ALA A 92 -66.17 -44.36 -30.72
CA ALA A 92 -65.08 -43.92 -31.60
C ALA A 92 -65.58 -43.60 -33.01
N GLU A 93 -66.61 -44.31 -33.45
CA GLU A 93 -67.32 -44.14 -34.71
C GLU A 93 -67.95 -42.75 -34.81
N ASP A 94 -68.44 -42.19 -33.70
CA ASP A 94 -69.03 -40.85 -33.66
C ASP A 94 -68.05 -39.76 -34.11
N PHE A 95 -66.75 -39.92 -33.84
CA PHE A 95 -65.73 -38.97 -34.30
C PHE A 95 -65.43 -39.15 -35.78
N VAL A 96 -65.29 -40.39 -36.23
CA VAL A 96 -64.89 -40.69 -37.61
C VAL A 96 -66.02 -40.42 -38.60
N ASP A 97 -67.28 -40.59 -38.16
CA ASP A 97 -68.47 -40.33 -38.96
C ASP A 97 -69.04 -38.92 -38.76
N PHE A 98 -68.30 -38.04 -38.06
CA PHE A 98 -68.62 -36.62 -37.85
C PHE A 98 -69.96 -36.37 -37.14
N ASN A 99 -70.29 -37.20 -36.14
CA ASN A 99 -71.48 -37.03 -35.32
C ASN A 99 -71.32 -35.82 -34.38
N LYS A 100 -71.59 -34.63 -34.91
CA LYS A 100 -71.43 -33.32 -34.25
C LYS A 100 -72.03 -33.31 -32.83
N LYS A 101 -73.25 -33.82 -32.65
CA LYS A 101 -73.92 -33.83 -31.34
C LYS A 101 -73.13 -34.60 -30.28
N MET A 102 -72.55 -35.73 -30.65
CA MET A 102 -71.77 -36.59 -29.76
C MET A 102 -70.40 -35.99 -29.47
N ILE A 103 -69.74 -35.43 -30.50
CA ILE A 103 -68.46 -34.73 -30.34
C ILE A 103 -68.61 -33.50 -29.44
N LEU A 104 -69.64 -32.68 -29.62
CA LEU A 104 -69.92 -31.54 -28.75
C LEU A 104 -70.26 -31.98 -27.32
N GLY A 105 -71.01 -33.08 -27.15
CA GLY A 105 -71.28 -33.66 -25.83
C GLY A 105 -70.02 -34.17 -25.11
N PHE A 106 -69.11 -34.78 -25.86
CA PHE A 106 -67.79 -35.18 -25.38
C PHE A 106 -66.99 -33.95 -24.91
N LEU A 107 -66.87 -32.93 -25.76
CA LEU A 107 -66.11 -31.71 -25.46
C LEU A 107 -66.71 -30.93 -24.30
N TRP A 108 -68.03 -30.88 -24.18
CA TRP A 108 -68.71 -30.30 -23.02
C TRP A 108 -68.32 -31.01 -21.72
N THR A 109 -68.27 -32.34 -21.72
CA THR A 109 -67.86 -33.12 -20.54
C THR A 109 -66.44 -32.76 -20.10
N LEU A 110 -65.52 -32.62 -21.06
CA LEU A 110 -64.16 -32.17 -20.78
C LEU A 110 -64.11 -30.71 -20.33
N TYR A 111 -64.82 -29.82 -21.02
CA TYR A 111 -64.86 -28.40 -20.70
C TYR A 111 -65.38 -28.19 -19.28
N ARG A 112 -66.47 -28.86 -18.91
CA ARG A 112 -66.99 -28.81 -17.55
C ARG A 112 -65.95 -29.28 -16.53
N LYS A 113 -65.23 -30.37 -16.79
CA LYS A 113 -64.22 -30.90 -15.86
C LYS A 113 -62.97 -30.02 -15.72
N TYR A 114 -62.46 -29.47 -16.81
CA TYR A 114 -61.15 -28.80 -16.84
C TYR A 114 -61.24 -27.26 -16.78
N ARG A 115 -62.38 -26.68 -17.17
CA ARG A 115 -62.57 -25.23 -17.23
C ARG A 115 -63.57 -24.76 -16.18
N ILE A 116 -64.71 -25.42 -16.03
CA ILE A 116 -65.75 -25.00 -15.09
C ILE A 116 -65.47 -25.52 -13.67
N ALA A 117 -65.17 -26.80 -13.49
CA ALA A 117 -65.03 -27.40 -12.16
C ALA A 117 -63.83 -26.87 -11.35
N VAL A 118 -62.86 -26.25 -12.04
CA VAL A 118 -61.72 -25.58 -11.40
C VAL A 118 -62.05 -24.16 -10.93
N ILE A 119 -63.21 -23.62 -11.32
CA ILE A 119 -63.70 -22.33 -10.85
C ILE A 119 -64.18 -22.51 -9.41
N SER A 120 -63.58 -21.75 -8.50
CA SER A 120 -63.96 -21.69 -7.09
C SER A 120 -64.06 -20.24 -6.66
N GLU A 121 -65.12 -19.92 -5.94
CA GLU A 121 -65.37 -18.61 -5.35
C GLU A 121 -65.95 -18.86 -3.94
N GLY A 122 -65.27 -18.40 -2.90
CA GLY A 122 -65.58 -18.79 -1.52
C GLY A 122 -65.63 -20.31 -1.35
N ASP A 123 -66.69 -20.81 -0.70
CA ASP A 123 -66.93 -22.25 -0.47
C ASP A 123 -67.62 -22.96 -1.65
N LYS A 124 -67.91 -22.25 -2.75
CA LYS A 124 -68.63 -22.79 -3.92
C LYS A 124 -67.69 -23.06 -5.07
N SER A 125 -67.98 -24.12 -5.83
CA SER A 125 -67.19 -24.54 -7.00
C SER A 125 -68.06 -24.79 -8.22
N SER A 126 -67.42 -25.02 -9.38
CA SER A 126 -68.09 -25.34 -10.65
C SER A 126 -69.07 -24.24 -11.09
N GLU A 127 -70.29 -24.59 -11.49
CA GLU A 127 -71.30 -23.62 -11.93
C GLU A 127 -71.75 -22.68 -10.81
N GLU A 128 -71.83 -23.18 -9.57
CA GLU A 128 -72.21 -22.36 -8.42
C GLU A 128 -71.12 -21.36 -8.04
N GLY A 129 -69.85 -21.79 -8.14
CA GLY A 129 -68.69 -20.92 -7.98
C GLY A 129 -68.65 -19.83 -9.05
N LEU A 130 -68.90 -20.20 -10.33
CA LEU A 130 -69.00 -19.24 -11.42
C LEU A 130 -70.15 -18.24 -11.19
N LEU A 131 -71.33 -18.70 -10.78
CA LEU A 131 -72.48 -17.83 -10.52
C LEU A 131 -72.21 -16.86 -9.36
N LEU A 132 -71.55 -17.35 -8.30
CA LEU A 132 -71.14 -16.52 -7.17
C LEU A 132 -70.08 -15.49 -7.59
N TRP A 133 -69.10 -15.88 -8.42
CA TRP A 133 -68.11 -14.94 -8.95
C TRP A 133 -68.77 -13.83 -9.76
N ILE A 134 -69.74 -14.15 -10.63
CA ILE A 134 -70.50 -13.15 -11.39
C ILE A 134 -71.21 -12.21 -10.43
N LYS A 135 -71.91 -12.75 -9.43
CA LYS A 135 -72.61 -11.97 -8.41
C LYS A 135 -71.68 -11.02 -7.65
N ASN A 136 -70.53 -11.50 -7.20
CA ASN A 136 -69.53 -10.69 -6.49
C ASN A 136 -68.98 -9.59 -7.41
N THR A 137 -68.69 -9.92 -8.67
CA THR A 137 -68.14 -9.00 -9.67
C THR A 137 -69.14 -7.89 -10.04
N THR A 138 -70.43 -8.23 -10.12
CA THR A 138 -71.51 -7.28 -10.45
C THR A 138 -72.12 -6.61 -9.21
N THR A 139 -71.56 -6.80 -8.01
CA THR A 139 -72.07 -6.11 -6.81
C THR A 139 -71.81 -4.60 -6.93
N GLY A 140 -72.84 -3.79 -6.67
CA GLY A 140 -72.79 -2.33 -6.79
C GLY A 140 -73.26 -1.77 -8.14
N TYR A 141 -73.71 -2.62 -9.07
CA TYR A 141 -74.37 -2.18 -10.30
C TYR A 141 -75.89 -2.17 -10.13
N ASP A 142 -76.51 -1.03 -10.43
CA ASP A 142 -77.96 -0.87 -10.32
C ASP A 142 -78.70 -1.76 -11.33
N GLY A 143 -79.72 -2.46 -10.81
CA GLY A 143 -80.59 -3.34 -11.60
C GLY A 143 -80.04 -4.76 -11.84
N VAL A 144 -78.82 -5.08 -11.40
CA VAL A 144 -78.23 -6.41 -11.64
C VAL A 144 -78.53 -7.38 -10.51
N THR A 145 -79.37 -8.38 -10.76
CA THR A 145 -79.65 -9.46 -9.79
C THR A 145 -79.37 -10.84 -10.38
N ILE A 146 -78.30 -11.47 -9.90
CA ILE A 146 -77.83 -12.78 -10.38
C ILE A 146 -78.34 -13.88 -9.47
N SER A 147 -79.22 -14.74 -10.00
CA SER A 147 -79.80 -15.90 -9.30
C SER A 147 -79.73 -17.20 -10.11
N SER A 148 -79.65 -17.12 -11.44
CA SER A 148 -79.56 -18.29 -12.33
C SER A 148 -78.91 -17.92 -13.66
N PHE A 149 -78.36 -18.91 -14.37
CA PHE A 149 -77.80 -18.71 -15.71
C PHE A 149 -78.85 -18.49 -16.80
N THR A 150 -80.15 -18.54 -16.49
CA THR A 150 -81.23 -18.41 -17.48
C THR A 150 -81.91 -17.05 -17.44
N LYS A 151 -82.59 -16.71 -16.34
CA LYS A 151 -83.40 -15.48 -16.27
C LYS A 151 -82.57 -14.23 -15.99
N SER A 152 -81.49 -14.34 -15.22
CA SER A 152 -80.68 -13.19 -14.78
C SER A 152 -79.83 -12.54 -15.86
N PHE A 153 -79.74 -13.13 -17.05
CA PHE A 153 -78.92 -12.63 -18.15
C PHE A 153 -79.75 -12.06 -19.31
N ARG A 154 -81.09 -12.17 -19.26
CA ARG A 154 -81.99 -11.81 -20.38
C ARG A 154 -82.06 -10.31 -20.63
N ASP A 155 -81.91 -9.50 -19.59
CA ASP A 155 -82.00 -8.03 -19.65
C ASP A 155 -80.70 -7.37 -20.13
N GLY A 156 -79.63 -8.15 -20.35
CA GLY A 156 -78.31 -7.71 -20.76
C GLY A 156 -77.48 -7.01 -19.69
N LEU A 157 -78.05 -6.69 -18.52
CA LEU A 157 -77.37 -5.88 -17.50
C LEU A 157 -76.22 -6.65 -16.85
N ALA A 158 -76.36 -7.97 -16.69
CA ALA A 158 -75.31 -8.83 -16.16
C ALA A 158 -74.04 -8.81 -17.03
N PHE A 159 -74.17 -9.04 -18.35
CA PHE A 159 -73.02 -9.02 -19.27
C PHE A 159 -72.44 -7.62 -19.43
N LEU A 160 -73.28 -6.60 -19.37
CA LEU A 160 -72.83 -5.22 -19.41
C LEU A 160 -72.02 -4.84 -18.17
N ALA A 161 -72.48 -5.21 -16.98
CA ALA A 161 -71.75 -4.98 -15.73
C ALA A 161 -70.41 -5.75 -15.71
N LEU A 162 -70.40 -7.00 -16.20
CA LEU A 162 -69.17 -7.78 -16.37
C LEU A 162 -68.20 -7.13 -17.37
N SER A 163 -68.69 -6.52 -18.44
CA SER A 163 -67.83 -5.82 -19.40
C SER A 163 -67.29 -4.50 -18.84
N HIS A 164 -68.13 -3.75 -18.12
CA HIS A 164 -67.73 -2.49 -17.49
C HIS A 164 -66.70 -2.70 -16.37
N LYS A 165 -66.93 -3.68 -15.47
CA LYS A 165 -66.02 -3.95 -14.35
C LYS A 165 -64.60 -4.35 -14.79
N PHE A 166 -64.47 -4.88 -16.01
CA PHE A 166 -63.20 -5.31 -16.58
C PHE A 166 -62.36 -4.11 -17.03
N ASP A 167 -63.04 -3.13 -17.60
CA ASP A 167 -62.46 -1.88 -18.08
C ASP A 167 -63.48 -0.75 -17.92
N ASN A 168 -63.42 -0.09 -16.76
CA ASN A 168 -64.31 1.02 -16.43
C ASN A 168 -64.12 2.22 -17.38
N ALA A 169 -63.04 2.25 -18.18
CA ALA A 169 -62.78 3.33 -19.14
C ALA A 169 -63.47 3.09 -20.49
N LEU A 170 -63.94 1.86 -20.76
CA LEU A 170 -64.41 1.47 -22.09
C LEU A 170 -65.77 2.11 -22.43
N PHE A 171 -66.66 2.23 -21.44
CA PHE A 171 -67.95 2.92 -21.57
C PHE A 171 -68.52 3.29 -20.19
N LYS A 172 -69.58 4.12 -20.16
CA LYS A 172 -70.31 4.46 -18.93
C LYS A 172 -71.54 3.57 -18.80
N TYR A 173 -71.65 2.83 -17.70
CA TYR A 173 -72.75 1.89 -17.48
C TYR A 173 -74.15 2.54 -17.53
N GLY A 174 -74.32 3.74 -16.94
CA GLY A 174 -75.61 4.42 -16.84
C GLY A 174 -76.27 4.75 -18.18
N ASP A 175 -75.47 5.01 -19.22
CA ASP A 175 -75.96 5.39 -20.56
C ASP A 175 -76.73 4.24 -21.24
N TYR A 176 -76.47 2.99 -20.82
CA TYR A 176 -77.01 1.78 -21.44
C TYR A 176 -78.17 1.18 -20.63
N GLN A 177 -78.42 1.64 -19.39
CA GLN A 177 -79.47 1.09 -18.54
C GLN A 177 -80.89 1.34 -19.07
N SER A 178 -81.09 2.39 -19.87
CA SER A 178 -82.39 2.76 -20.46
C SER A 178 -82.63 2.13 -21.84
N LEU A 179 -81.62 1.51 -22.44
CA LEU A 179 -81.72 0.91 -23.78
C LEU A 179 -82.55 -0.37 -23.78
N ASP A 180 -82.94 -0.86 -24.95
CA ASP A 180 -83.60 -2.16 -25.10
C ASP A 180 -82.65 -3.33 -24.73
N PRO A 181 -83.12 -4.44 -24.12
CA PRO A 181 -82.27 -5.58 -23.78
C PRO A 181 -81.41 -6.11 -24.92
N ILE A 182 -81.93 -6.14 -26.15
CA ILE A 182 -81.17 -6.60 -27.33
C ILE A 182 -80.00 -5.65 -27.61
N ALA A 183 -80.23 -4.34 -27.55
CA ALA A 183 -79.19 -3.34 -27.73
C ALA A 183 -78.11 -3.43 -26.64
N ARG A 184 -78.51 -3.65 -25.38
CA ARG A 184 -77.56 -3.82 -24.26
C ARG A 184 -76.69 -5.06 -24.44
N LEU A 185 -77.28 -6.19 -24.83
CA LEU A 185 -76.58 -7.44 -25.07
C LEU A 185 -75.57 -7.30 -26.22
N ASN A 186 -75.98 -6.70 -27.35
CA ASN A 186 -75.08 -6.44 -28.47
C ASN A 186 -73.90 -5.55 -28.05
N ALA A 187 -74.17 -4.46 -27.31
CA ALA A 187 -73.12 -3.61 -26.79
C ALA A 187 -72.17 -4.36 -25.85
N ALA A 188 -72.70 -5.16 -24.92
CA ALA A 188 -71.89 -5.96 -24.01
C ALA A 188 -71.00 -6.96 -24.76
N PHE A 189 -71.51 -7.62 -25.80
CA PHE A 189 -70.74 -8.56 -26.62
C PHE A 189 -69.68 -7.85 -27.48
N ASP A 190 -69.98 -6.65 -28.01
CA ASP A 190 -69.01 -5.79 -28.70
C ASP A 190 -67.86 -5.37 -27.78
N PHE A 191 -68.18 -4.96 -26.56
CA PHE A 191 -67.20 -4.57 -25.55
C PHE A 191 -66.37 -5.75 -25.07
N ALA A 192 -66.98 -6.92 -24.91
CA ALA A 192 -66.27 -8.14 -24.55
C ALA A 192 -65.29 -8.60 -25.65
N GLU A 193 -65.66 -8.48 -26.92
CA GLU A 193 -64.77 -8.83 -28.03
C GLU A 193 -63.59 -7.85 -28.14
N LYS A 194 -63.86 -6.54 -28.09
CA LYS A 194 -62.81 -5.51 -28.24
C LYS A 194 -61.91 -5.40 -27.01
N GLY A 195 -62.47 -5.52 -25.81
CA GLY A 195 -61.77 -5.34 -24.55
C GLY A 195 -61.18 -6.64 -23.98
N LEU A 196 -62.00 -7.69 -23.90
CA LEU A 196 -61.60 -8.98 -23.28
C LEU A 196 -61.07 -10.00 -24.29
N GLY A 197 -61.24 -9.78 -25.60
CA GLY A 197 -60.96 -10.79 -26.62
C GLY A 197 -61.92 -12.00 -26.53
N VAL A 198 -63.07 -11.84 -25.87
CA VAL A 198 -64.08 -12.89 -25.77
C VAL A 198 -64.92 -12.88 -27.06
N PRO A 199 -64.93 -13.96 -27.86
CA PRO A 199 -65.63 -13.97 -29.14
C PRO A 199 -67.14 -13.86 -28.95
N LYS A 200 -67.85 -13.24 -29.90
CA LYS A 200 -69.31 -13.20 -29.88
C LYS A 200 -69.90 -14.55 -30.25
N LEU A 201 -70.37 -15.27 -29.23
CA LEU A 201 -70.90 -16.62 -29.40
C LEU A 201 -72.43 -16.71 -29.26
N LEU A 202 -73.05 -15.75 -28.56
CA LEU A 202 -74.49 -15.72 -28.33
C LEU A 202 -75.14 -14.64 -29.18
N GLU A 203 -76.34 -14.95 -29.69
CA GLU A 203 -77.19 -13.98 -30.38
C GLU A 203 -78.03 -13.21 -29.35
N ALA A 204 -77.93 -11.88 -29.34
CA ALA A 204 -78.61 -11.02 -28.37
C ALA A 204 -80.13 -11.24 -28.32
N GLU A 205 -80.73 -11.50 -29.48
CA GLU A 205 -82.16 -11.73 -29.62
C GLU A 205 -82.63 -13.02 -28.93
N GLU A 206 -81.84 -14.09 -29.00
CA GLU A 206 -82.17 -15.37 -28.36
C GLU A 206 -82.03 -15.30 -26.85
N VAL A 207 -81.01 -14.58 -26.38
CA VAL A 207 -80.78 -14.37 -24.94
C VAL A 207 -81.91 -13.51 -24.37
N ALA A 208 -82.30 -12.44 -25.05
CA ALA A 208 -83.42 -11.59 -24.64
C ALA A 208 -84.76 -12.34 -24.63
N ARG A 209 -85.04 -13.16 -25.66
CA ARG A 209 -86.23 -14.04 -25.71
C ARG A 209 -86.17 -15.18 -24.69
N GLY A 210 -84.98 -15.51 -24.18
CA GLY A 210 -84.76 -16.59 -23.23
C GLY A 210 -84.86 -17.98 -23.84
N THR A 211 -84.64 -18.10 -25.15
CA THR A 211 -84.62 -19.38 -25.89
C THR A 211 -83.24 -20.03 -25.90
N THR A 212 -82.20 -19.31 -25.46
CA THR A 212 -80.84 -19.83 -25.36
C THR A 212 -80.72 -20.90 -24.29
N ASP A 213 -79.99 -21.97 -24.62
CA ASP A 213 -79.70 -23.08 -23.71
C ASP A 213 -78.80 -22.67 -22.53
N GLU A 214 -79.05 -23.25 -21.36
CA GLU A 214 -78.29 -22.95 -20.14
C GLU A 214 -76.80 -23.31 -20.29
N ARG A 215 -76.45 -24.39 -20.98
CA ARG A 215 -75.04 -24.75 -21.19
C ARG A 215 -74.32 -23.71 -22.04
N SER A 216 -75.01 -23.14 -23.01
CA SER A 216 -74.47 -22.06 -23.86
C SER A 216 -74.23 -20.78 -23.06
N LEU A 217 -75.13 -20.45 -22.13
CA LEU A 217 -74.96 -19.31 -21.22
C LEU A 217 -73.82 -19.54 -20.22
N VAL A 218 -73.75 -20.73 -19.61
CA VAL A 218 -72.65 -21.11 -18.70
C VAL A 218 -71.30 -21.10 -19.43
N LEU A 219 -71.25 -21.67 -20.64
CA LEU A 219 -70.06 -21.66 -21.49
C LEU A 219 -69.61 -20.23 -21.74
N TYR A 220 -70.50 -19.37 -22.20
CA TYR A 220 -70.16 -17.98 -22.50
C TYR A 220 -69.71 -17.21 -21.24
N ALA A 221 -70.44 -17.33 -20.13
CA ALA A 221 -70.09 -16.71 -18.86
C ALA A 221 -68.73 -17.20 -18.32
N SER A 222 -68.41 -18.48 -18.50
CA SER A 222 -67.10 -19.02 -18.11
C SER A 222 -65.95 -18.42 -18.94
N LEU A 223 -66.18 -18.03 -20.20
CA LEU A 223 -65.17 -17.33 -21.00
C LEU A 223 -64.82 -15.97 -20.41
N PHE A 224 -65.82 -15.22 -19.90
CA PHE A 224 -65.55 -13.98 -19.15
C PHE A 224 -64.68 -14.26 -17.93
N PHE A 225 -65.03 -15.24 -17.10
CA PHE A 225 -64.24 -15.60 -15.92
C PHE A 225 -62.78 -15.87 -16.28
N HIS A 226 -62.54 -16.69 -17.31
CA HIS A 226 -61.19 -17.02 -17.72
C HIS A 226 -60.43 -15.85 -18.35
N ALA A 227 -61.11 -14.98 -19.10
CA ALA A 227 -60.51 -13.76 -19.63
C ALA A 227 -60.08 -12.79 -18.51
N TYR A 228 -60.92 -12.64 -17.48
CA TYR A 228 -60.59 -11.88 -16.28
C TYR A 228 -59.35 -12.43 -15.57
N ARG A 229 -59.34 -13.74 -15.27
CA ARG A 229 -58.20 -14.37 -14.61
C ARG A 229 -56.92 -14.28 -15.44
N ALA A 230 -57.03 -14.40 -16.77
CA ALA A 230 -55.87 -14.25 -17.66
C ALA A 230 -55.32 -12.82 -17.65
N LYS A 231 -56.17 -11.80 -17.58
CA LYS A 231 -55.72 -10.40 -17.45
C LYS A 231 -55.08 -10.13 -16.09
N GLU A 232 -55.72 -10.53 -15.00
CA GLU A 232 -55.16 -10.38 -13.64
C GLU A 232 -53.76 -11.00 -13.53
N GLU A 233 -53.60 -12.22 -14.06
CA GLU A 233 -52.31 -12.91 -14.06
C GLU A 233 -51.28 -12.18 -14.95
N LYS A 234 -51.69 -11.70 -16.12
CA LYS A 234 -50.82 -10.92 -17.01
C LYS A 234 -50.33 -9.63 -16.33
N GLU A 235 -51.22 -8.86 -15.71
CA GLU A 235 -50.87 -7.62 -15.01
C GLU A 235 -49.94 -7.87 -13.81
N ARG A 236 -50.18 -8.98 -13.08
CA ARG A 236 -49.31 -9.43 -11.99
C ARG A 236 -47.91 -9.80 -12.50
N LEU A 237 -47.83 -10.54 -13.60
CA LEU A 237 -46.56 -10.90 -14.23
C LEU A 237 -45.81 -9.68 -14.74
N GLU A 238 -46.49 -8.73 -15.38
CA GLU A 238 -45.90 -7.48 -15.85
C GLU A 238 -45.37 -6.63 -14.69
N SER A 239 -46.14 -6.53 -13.60
CA SER A 239 -45.71 -5.83 -12.38
C SER A 239 -44.46 -6.47 -11.76
N SER A 240 -44.45 -7.81 -11.63
CA SER A 240 -43.29 -8.56 -11.14
C SER A 240 -42.07 -8.40 -12.05
N LYS A 241 -42.28 -8.43 -13.38
CA LYS A 241 -41.22 -8.20 -14.36
C LYS A 241 -40.63 -6.80 -14.23
N ASN A 242 -41.47 -5.78 -14.04
CA ASN A 242 -41.02 -4.40 -13.85
C ASN A 242 -40.25 -4.23 -12.53
N GLU A 243 -40.69 -4.90 -11.45
CA GLU A 243 -39.96 -4.91 -10.18
C GLU A 243 -38.58 -5.58 -10.32
N ILE A 244 -38.52 -6.74 -10.99
CA ILE A 244 -37.26 -7.43 -11.29
C ILE A 244 -36.36 -6.55 -12.15
N ALA A 245 -36.89 -5.92 -13.20
CA ALA A 245 -36.11 -5.02 -14.06
C ALA A 245 -35.53 -3.83 -13.27
N THR A 246 -36.32 -3.26 -12.36
CA THR A 246 -35.87 -2.16 -11.48
C THR A 246 -34.76 -2.62 -10.53
N ARG A 247 -34.89 -3.82 -9.93
CA ARG A 247 -33.84 -4.41 -9.09
C ARG A 247 -32.56 -4.69 -9.86
N LEU A 248 -32.68 -5.22 -11.08
CA LEU A 248 -31.54 -5.49 -11.95
C LEU A 248 -30.81 -4.19 -12.34
N ALA A 249 -31.53 -3.13 -12.68
CA ALA A 249 -30.95 -1.82 -12.94
C ALA A 249 -30.21 -1.26 -11.70
N GLY A 250 -30.80 -1.41 -10.51
CA GLY A 250 -30.15 -1.04 -9.25
C GLY A 250 -28.84 -1.80 -9.00
N LEU A 251 -28.85 -3.13 -9.19
CA LEU A 251 -27.65 -3.97 -9.04
C LEU A 251 -26.57 -3.63 -10.08
N GLN A 252 -26.96 -3.33 -11.32
CA GLN A 252 -26.02 -2.90 -12.36
C GLN A 252 -25.32 -1.58 -11.98
N ASN A 253 -26.07 -0.60 -11.47
CA ASN A 253 -25.50 0.66 -11.00
C ASN A 253 -24.56 0.45 -9.80
N SER A 254 -24.95 -0.38 -8.84
CA SER A 254 -24.08 -0.73 -7.69
C SER A 254 -22.80 -1.41 -8.15
N LEU A 255 -22.89 -2.37 -9.07
CA LEU A 255 -21.73 -3.06 -9.63
C LEU A 255 -20.80 -2.10 -10.36
N GLU A 256 -21.33 -1.14 -11.11
CA GLU A 256 -20.52 -0.14 -11.82
C GLU A 256 -19.82 0.80 -10.83
N ASN A 257 -20.51 1.26 -9.78
CA ASN A 257 -19.90 2.05 -8.72
C ASN A 257 -18.78 1.28 -7.99
N GLU A 258 -18.98 -0.02 -7.76
CA GLU A 258 -17.98 -0.88 -7.12
C GLU A 258 -16.75 -1.08 -8.03
N LYS A 259 -16.95 -1.24 -9.34
CA LYS A 259 -15.84 -1.28 -10.31
C LYS A 259 -15.03 0.02 -10.28
N VAL A 260 -15.69 1.18 -10.35
CA VAL A 260 -15.00 2.49 -10.29
C VAL A 260 -14.22 2.63 -8.99
N SER A 261 -14.82 2.24 -7.87
CA SER A 261 -14.15 2.25 -6.56
C SER A 261 -12.93 1.32 -6.53
N ARG A 262 -13.04 0.13 -7.12
CA ARG A 262 -11.93 -0.82 -7.24
C ARG A 262 -10.81 -0.29 -8.12
N GLU A 263 -11.13 0.34 -9.25
CA GLU A 263 -10.13 0.99 -10.11
C GLU A 263 -9.39 2.11 -9.36
N HIS A 264 -10.09 2.90 -8.55
CA HIS A 264 -9.47 3.92 -7.73
C HIS A 264 -8.51 3.32 -6.70
N LEU A 265 -8.92 2.26 -6.01
CA LEU A 265 -8.07 1.54 -5.05
C LEU A 265 -6.82 0.95 -5.72
N ILE A 266 -6.95 0.42 -6.94
CA ILE A 266 -5.79 -0.11 -7.70
C ILE A 266 -4.80 1.02 -8.00
N LYS A 267 -5.26 2.20 -8.44
CA LYS A 267 -4.39 3.36 -8.68
C LYS A 267 -3.67 3.81 -7.42
N GLN A 268 -4.38 3.93 -6.30
CA GLN A 268 -3.76 4.25 -5.00
C GLN A 268 -2.72 3.21 -4.58
N GLN A 269 -2.99 1.92 -4.84
CA GLN A 269 -2.05 0.85 -4.56
C GLN A 269 -0.78 0.96 -5.41
N GLU A 270 -0.89 1.31 -6.69
CA GLU A 270 0.25 1.54 -7.59
C GLU A 270 1.09 2.76 -7.16
N GLU A 271 0.43 3.87 -6.81
CA GLU A 271 1.09 5.07 -6.27
C GLU A 271 1.88 4.73 -4.99
N MET A 272 1.24 4.05 -4.03
CA MET A 272 1.89 3.62 -2.80
C MET A 272 3.08 2.69 -3.05
N LYS A 273 2.99 1.77 -4.00
CA LYS A 273 4.12 0.91 -4.39
C LYS A 273 5.27 1.71 -4.98
N SER A 274 4.99 2.70 -5.82
CA SER A 274 6.02 3.56 -6.40
C SER A 274 6.75 4.40 -5.34
N LEU A 275 6.00 4.92 -4.36
CA LEU A 275 6.57 5.66 -3.22
C LEU A 275 7.43 4.76 -2.35
N LEU A 276 6.97 3.54 -2.05
CA LEU A 276 7.76 2.56 -1.30
C LEU A 276 9.08 2.25 -2.03
N ALA A 277 9.04 1.99 -3.34
CA ALA A 277 10.25 1.73 -4.12
C ALA A 277 11.23 2.91 -4.11
N SER A 278 10.72 4.15 -4.16
CA SER A 278 11.56 5.35 -4.03
C SER A 278 12.20 5.47 -2.65
N LEU A 279 11.45 5.21 -1.59
CA LEU A 279 11.95 5.25 -0.21
C LEU A 279 12.98 4.15 0.06
N GLU A 280 12.76 2.94 -0.48
CA GLU A 280 13.73 1.85 -0.42
C GLU A 280 15.04 2.22 -1.13
N PHE A 281 14.96 2.86 -2.30
CA PHE A 281 16.13 3.35 -3.02
C PHE A 281 16.89 4.43 -2.24
N GLU A 282 16.19 5.45 -1.72
CA GLU A 282 16.79 6.48 -0.87
C GLU A 282 17.42 5.89 0.39
N GLY A 283 16.77 4.89 1.00
CA GLY A 283 17.28 4.16 2.16
C GLY A 283 18.60 3.48 1.85
N ALA A 284 18.67 2.75 0.73
CA ALA A 284 19.89 2.08 0.28
C ALA A 284 21.03 3.08 -0.03
N GLU A 285 20.71 4.23 -0.64
CA GLU A 285 21.69 5.27 -0.94
C GLU A 285 22.25 5.92 0.34
N ARG A 286 21.38 6.21 1.31
CA ARG A 286 21.79 6.68 2.64
C ARG A 286 22.66 5.67 3.36
N GLU A 287 22.32 4.38 3.31
CA GLU A 287 23.10 3.32 3.94
C GLU A 287 24.51 3.21 3.34
N LYS A 288 24.63 3.31 2.01
CA LYS A 288 25.94 3.36 1.33
C LYS A 288 26.75 4.57 1.80
N ARG A 289 26.11 5.73 1.92
CA ARG A 289 26.77 6.97 2.35
C ARG A 289 27.24 6.92 3.81
N ILE A 290 26.47 6.26 4.67
CA ILE A 290 26.88 5.98 6.06
C ILE A 290 28.15 5.12 6.06
N LYS A 291 28.18 4.01 5.30
CA LYS A 291 29.37 3.15 5.20
C LYS A 291 30.60 3.88 4.67
N GLU A 292 30.43 4.76 3.69
CA GLU A 292 31.52 5.60 3.18
C GLU A 292 32.04 6.60 4.22
N LEU A 293 31.15 7.20 5.02
CA LEU A 293 31.52 8.10 6.10
C LEU A 293 32.20 7.37 7.26
N GLU A 294 31.74 6.17 7.62
CA GLU A 294 32.38 5.29 8.60
C GLU A 294 33.81 4.93 8.17
N ALA A 295 34.00 4.53 6.90
CA ALA A 295 35.33 4.24 6.38
C ALA A 295 36.27 5.46 6.42
N LYS A 296 35.76 6.65 6.08
CA LYS A 296 36.52 7.91 6.20
C LYS A 296 36.86 8.23 7.66
N LEU A 297 35.91 8.00 8.58
CA LEU A 297 36.14 8.21 9.99
C LEU A 297 37.27 7.31 10.49
N ASP A 298 37.24 6.02 10.16
CA ASP A 298 38.28 5.05 10.52
C ASP A 298 39.65 5.46 9.95
N GLU A 299 39.71 5.92 8.70
CA GLU A 299 40.94 6.42 8.08
C GLU A 299 41.47 7.66 8.81
N THR A 300 40.59 8.62 9.15
CA THR A 300 41.00 9.81 9.91
C THR A 300 41.48 9.47 11.32
N LEU A 301 40.83 8.53 12.00
CA LEU A 301 41.26 8.05 13.31
C LEU A 301 42.65 7.42 13.25
N LYS A 302 42.89 6.58 12.23
CA LYS A 302 44.22 5.97 12.01
C LYS A 302 45.30 7.01 11.69
N ASN A 303 44.99 8.00 10.86
CA ASN A 303 45.91 9.09 10.55
C ASN A 303 46.23 9.93 11.81
N LEU A 304 45.22 10.21 12.64
CA LEU A 304 45.39 10.91 13.90
C LEU A 304 46.29 10.13 14.87
N GLU A 305 46.13 8.81 14.96
CA GLU A 305 47.01 7.94 15.76
C GLU A 305 48.45 7.96 15.26
N LEU A 306 48.67 7.90 13.93
CA LEU A 306 50.01 8.00 13.34
C LEU A 306 50.65 9.36 13.64
N GLU A 307 49.90 10.46 13.51
CA GLU A 307 50.40 11.79 13.83
C GLU A 307 50.72 11.93 15.32
N ARG A 308 49.88 11.35 16.20
CA ARG A 308 50.13 11.32 17.64
C ARG A 308 51.42 10.57 17.98
N LEU A 309 51.66 9.42 17.37
CA LEU A 309 52.91 8.66 17.55
C LEU A 309 54.13 9.45 17.04
N ALA A 310 54.02 10.08 15.87
CA ALA A 310 55.08 10.92 15.33
C ALA A 310 55.39 12.11 16.24
N ARG A 311 54.36 12.75 16.81
CA ARG A 311 54.53 13.85 17.80
C ARG A 311 55.26 13.36 19.06
N LEU A 312 54.86 12.22 19.61
CA LEU A 312 55.53 11.63 20.78
C LEU A 312 57.02 11.33 20.50
N GLU A 313 57.34 10.82 19.31
CA GLU A 313 58.73 10.59 18.92
C GLU A 313 59.53 11.90 18.81
N LEU A 314 58.92 12.93 18.23
CA LEU A 314 59.53 14.25 18.06
C LEU A 314 59.76 14.93 19.42
N GLU A 315 58.79 14.85 20.34
CA GLU A 315 58.92 15.30 21.73
C GLU A 315 60.06 14.57 22.46
N ALA A 316 60.18 13.24 22.29
CA ALA A 316 61.27 12.47 22.87
C ALA A 316 62.65 12.88 22.31
N ARG A 317 62.74 13.15 21.01
CA ARG A 317 63.96 13.66 20.37
C ARG A 317 64.31 15.05 20.88
N LEU A 318 63.33 15.95 20.98
CA LEU A 318 63.51 17.29 21.55
C LEU A 318 64.03 17.22 22.98
N ALA A 319 63.40 16.44 23.85
CA ALA A 319 63.84 16.25 25.22
C ALA A 319 65.28 15.71 25.32
N LYS A 320 65.70 14.84 24.38
CA LYS A 320 67.09 14.39 24.29
C LYS A 320 68.02 15.54 23.90
N THR A 321 67.69 16.30 22.87
CA THR A 321 68.52 17.45 22.44
C THR A 321 68.61 18.54 23.50
N GLU A 322 67.54 18.77 24.28
CA GLU A 322 67.54 19.71 25.40
C GLU A 322 68.48 19.24 26.52
N LYS A 323 68.47 17.95 26.84
CA LYS A 323 69.45 17.35 27.78
C LYS A 323 70.88 17.51 27.28
N ASP A 324 71.14 17.19 26.00
CA ASP A 324 72.47 17.33 25.40
C ASP A 324 72.93 18.79 25.42
N ARG A 325 72.03 19.74 25.12
CA ARG A 325 72.30 21.18 25.21
C ARG A 325 72.63 21.60 26.64
N ALA A 326 71.86 21.16 27.64
CA ALA A 326 72.13 21.48 29.04
C ALA A 326 73.50 20.96 29.50
N ILE A 327 73.91 19.77 29.05
CA ILE A 327 75.25 19.22 29.31
C ILE A 327 76.33 20.10 28.66
N LEU A 328 76.12 20.56 27.42
CA LEU A 328 77.07 21.44 26.74
C LEU A 328 77.16 22.82 27.41
N GLU A 329 76.05 23.39 27.87
CA GLU A 329 76.03 24.64 28.63
C GLU A 329 76.82 24.50 29.95
N LEU A 330 76.65 23.39 30.67
CA LEU A 330 77.44 23.09 31.87
C LEU A 330 78.94 23.03 31.55
N LYS A 331 79.33 22.29 30.52
CA LYS A 331 80.73 22.19 30.08
C LYS A 331 81.30 23.54 29.65
N LEU A 332 80.50 24.37 28.99
CA LEU A 332 80.90 25.71 28.58
C LEU A 332 81.14 26.61 29.80
N SER A 333 80.29 26.49 30.84
CA SER A 333 80.49 27.17 32.12
C SER A 333 81.78 26.73 32.78
N ASP A 334 82.02 25.42 32.90
CA ASP A 334 83.25 24.88 33.51
C ASP A 334 84.51 25.37 32.78
N ALA A 335 84.49 25.34 31.43
CA ALA A 335 85.60 25.84 30.61
C ALA A 335 85.79 27.36 30.75
N SER A 336 84.70 28.13 30.90
CA SER A 336 84.76 29.56 31.15
C SER A 336 85.37 29.87 32.52
N ASP A 337 85.01 29.09 33.55
CA ASP A 337 85.60 29.21 34.89
C ASP A 337 87.09 28.88 34.87
N GLU A 338 87.50 27.83 34.16
CA GLU A 338 88.93 27.52 33.95
C GLU A 338 89.66 28.62 33.21
N LYS A 339 89.07 29.17 32.14
CA LYS A 339 89.62 30.31 31.41
C LYS A 339 89.82 31.52 32.33
N SER A 340 88.82 31.84 33.18
CA SER A 340 88.92 32.96 34.12
C SER A 340 90.06 32.77 35.14
N LYS A 341 90.29 31.52 35.60
CA LYS A 341 91.41 31.19 36.50
C LYS A 341 92.75 31.41 35.81
N LEU A 342 92.89 30.97 34.56
CA LEU A 342 94.11 31.17 33.77
C LEU A 342 94.39 32.65 33.50
N GLU A 343 93.36 33.43 33.15
CA GLU A 343 93.48 34.87 32.94
C GLU A 343 93.96 35.60 34.21
N ASN A 344 93.39 35.27 35.37
CA ASN A 344 93.83 35.81 36.66
C ASN A 344 95.30 35.47 36.96
N LEU A 345 95.75 34.27 36.58
CA LEU A 345 97.11 33.81 36.81
C LEU A 345 98.12 34.57 35.92
N ILE A 346 97.75 34.83 34.67
CA ILE A 346 98.53 35.65 33.73
C ILE A 346 98.64 37.09 34.24
N GLU A 347 97.54 37.66 34.73
CA GLU A 347 97.53 39.04 35.25
C GLU A 347 98.40 39.17 36.52
N GLN A 348 98.39 38.17 37.42
CA GLN A 348 99.31 38.13 38.56
C GLN A 348 100.79 38.11 38.13
N GLN A 349 101.13 37.34 37.10
CA GLN A 349 102.50 37.33 36.58
C GLN A 349 102.90 38.66 35.96
N ARG A 350 101.97 39.31 35.24
CA ARG A 350 102.18 40.63 34.65
C ARG A 350 102.45 41.69 35.70
N GLN A 351 101.70 41.68 36.81
CA GLN A 351 101.92 42.59 37.93
C GLN A 351 103.27 42.38 38.62
N ARG A 352 103.71 41.12 38.79
CA ARG A 352 105.07 40.80 39.27
C ARG A 352 106.16 41.35 38.35
N GLY A 353 106.04 41.11 37.04
CA GLY A 353 107.00 41.63 36.07
C GLY A 353 107.07 43.17 36.03
N ALA A 354 105.94 43.85 36.22
CA ALA A 354 105.90 45.31 36.29
C ALA A 354 106.59 45.88 37.54
N ALA A 355 106.47 45.21 38.69
CA ALA A 355 107.11 45.63 39.94
C ALA A 355 108.65 45.50 39.88
N GLU A 356 109.17 44.46 39.24
CA GLU A 356 110.61 44.26 39.05
C GLU A 356 111.24 45.31 38.11
N ALA A 357 110.52 45.72 37.05
CA ALA A 357 110.98 46.73 36.11
C ALA A 357 111.08 48.14 36.74
N GLN A 358 110.18 48.50 37.66
CA GLN A 358 110.25 49.79 38.36
C GLN A 358 111.43 49.90 39.34
N GLY A 359 111.82 48.79 39.99
CA GLY A 359 112.97 48.76 40.90
C GLY A 359 114.31 48.99 40.20
N LEU A 360 114.49 48.41 39.01
CA LEU A 360 115.71 48.57 38.20
C LEU A 360 115.87 49.98 37.60
N GLY A 361 114.76 50.66 37.30
CA GLY A 361 114.79 52.03 36.76
C GLY A 361 115.34 53.07 37.73
N LEU A 362 115.12 52.90 39.04
CA LEU A 362 115.62 53.82 40.07
C LEU A 362 117.14 53.71 40.26
N LEU A 363 117.69 52.50 40.19
CA LEU A 363 119.13 52.26 40.32
C LEU A 363 119.92 52.88 39.16
N ARG A 364 119.40 52.77 37.94
CA ARG A 364 120.04 53.33 36.73
C ARG A 364 120.20 54.85 36.81
N LYS A 365 119.20 55.54 37.37
CA LYS A 365 119.19 57.01 37.48
C LYS A 365 120.20 57.55 38.50
N ASN A 366 120.44 56.83 39.59
CA ASN A 366 121.46 57.21 40.58
C ASN A 366 122.89 56.91 40.11
N LEU A 367 123.07 55.89 39.26
CA LEU A 367 124.38 55.56 38.70
C LEU A 367 124.85 56.61 37.68
N ASP A 368 123.94 57.10 36.83
CA ASP A 368 124.25 58.15 35.84
C ASP A 368 124.66 59.48 36.51
N GLN A 369 124.06 59.82 37.66
CA GLN A 369 124.40 61.03 38.41
C GLN A 369 125.82 60.97 39.00
N HIS A 370 126.26 59.80 39.47
CA HIS A 370 127.59 59.60 40.04
C HIS A 370 128.72 59.60 38.98
N VAL A 371 128.43 59.12 37.77
CA VAL A 371 129.40 59.11 36.65
C VAL A 371 129.68 60.52 36.12
N GLN A 372 128.69 61.42 36.15
CA GLN A 372 128.88 62.82 35.73
C GLN A 372 129.72 63.64 36.71
N ASP A 373 129.63 63.36 38.02
CA ASP A 373 130.45 64.04 39.02
C ASP A 373 131.91 63.55 38.97
N LEU A 374 132.15 62.26 38.73
CA LEU A 374 133.51 61.71 38.55
C LEU A 374 134.26 62.29 37.33
N LEU A 375 133.55 62.53 36.22
CA LEU A 375 134.12 63.17 35.02
C LEU A 375 134.46 64.67 35.21
N LYS A 376 133.87 65.32 36.22
CA LYS A 376 134.14 66.71 36.59
C LYS A 376 135.40 66.86 37.43
N TRP A 377 135.71 65.88 38.27
CA TRP A 377 136.91 65.88 39.13
C TRP A 377 138.17 65.36 38.40
N GLN A 378 138.02 64.68 37.26
CA GLN A 378 139.15 64.16 36.47
C GLN A 378 139.82 65.20 35.53
N LYS A 379 139.27 66.43 35.42
CA LYS A 379 139.82 67.50 34.57
C LYS A 379 140.74 68.51 35.27
N LEU A 380 141.01 68.36 36.58
CA LEU A 380 141.75 69.36 37.37
C LEU A 380 142.99 68.88 38.13
N THR A 381 143.57 67.74 37.75
CA THR A 381 144.93 67.36 38.19
C THR A 381 145.80 66.91 37.02
N VAL A 382 146.45 67.89 36.36
CA VAL A 382 147.79 67.71 35.81
C VAL A 382 148.74 68.19 36.91
N GLU A 383 149.35 67.26 37.62
CA GLU A 383 150.76 67.27 38.08
C GLU A 383 150.99 66.28 39.22
N SER A 384 152.13 65.60 39.12
CA SER A 384 152.85 64.84 40.16
C SER A 384 152.18 63.58 40.75
N GLY A 385 152.70 62.43 40.33
CA GLY A 385 153.36 61.52 41.26
C GLY A 385 152.55 60.37 41.87
N THR A 386 153.24 59.22 41.93
CA THR A 386 153.11 58.12 42.90
C THR A 386 151.95 57.12 42.80
N SER A 387 152.28 55.96 42.21
CA SER A 387 152.34 54.60 42.82
C SER A 387 151.12 53.93 43.48
N THR A 388 151.15 52.59 43.36
CA THR A 388 150.48 51.50 44.11
C THR A 388 149.06 51.10 43.67
N THR A 389 148.60 49.84 43.66
CA THR A 389 149.12 48.46 43.86
C THR A 389 147.95 47.53 43.45
N SER A 390 148.20 46.41 42.76
CA SER A 390 148.18 45.02 43.27
C SER A 390 146.82 44.42 43.62
N ILE A 391 146.72 43.12 43.31
CA ILE A 391 145.67 42.14 43.60
C ILE A 391 144.58 42.14 42.54
N ASP A 392 144.71 41.24 41.55
CA ASP A 392 143.60 40.48 40.94
C ASP A 392 144.12 39.66 39.74
N ALA A 393 145.12 38.81 39.98
CA ALA A 393 145.60 37.85 38.99
C ALA A 393 145.38 36.39 39.39
N GLN A 394 144.75 36.12 40.54
CA GLN A 394 144.66 34.77 41.11
C GLN A 394 143.23 34.17 41.13
N ILE A 395 142.19 34.98 41.00
CA ILE A 395 140.78 34.51 41.06
C ILE A 395 140.23 34.17 39.66
N ILE A 396 140.84 34.71 38.60
CA ILE A 396 140.36 34.52 37.22
C ILE A 396 140.80 33.17 36.63
N ASP A 397 141.88 32.58 37.13
CA ASP A 397 142.40 31.31 36.60
C ASP A 397 141.60 30.09 37.11
N GLU A 398 141.05 30.15 38.32
CA GLU A 398 140.36 28.99 38.94
C GLU A 398 138.89 28.81 38.50
N VAL A 399 138.25 29.84 37.95
CA VAL A 399 136.81 29.80 37.64
C VAL A 399 136.52 29.65 36.13
N SER A 400 137.53 29.78 35.27
CA SER A 400 137.38 29.88 33.80
C SER A 400 136.93 28.59 33.08
N GLY A 401 136.82 27.45 33.77
CA GLY A 401 136.53 26.14 33.16
C GLY A 401 135.23 25.42 33.58
N LEU A 402 134.40 25.98 34.47
CA LEU A 402 133.23 25.29 35.04
C LEU A 402 131.88 25.86 34.53
N PRO A 403 130.79 25.05 34.46
CA PRO A 403 129.48 25.53 34.04
C PRO A 403 128.91 26.62 34.96
N PHE A 404 128.22 27.61 34.40
CA PHE A 404 127.76 28.83 35.09
C PHE A 404 127.02 28.58 36.41
N ALA A 405 126.19 27.54 36.48
CA ALA A 405 125.46 27.16 37.70
C ALA A 405 126.39 26.74 38.86
N GLU A 406 127.54 26.14 38.57
CA GLU A 406 128.54 25.75 39.57
C GLU A 406 129.50 26.90 39.91
N GLN A 407 129.82 27.79 38.96
CA GLN A 407 130.58 29.01 39.22
C GLN A 407 129.88 29.92 40.24
N VAL A 408 128.57 30.11 40.08
CA VAL A 408 127.75 30.90 41.02
C VAL A 408 127.70 30.25 42.40
N LYS A 409 127.64 28.91 42.45
CA LYS A 409 127.60 28.16 43.71
C LYS A 409 128.94 28.23 44.47
N HIS A 410 130.07 28.19 43.76
CA HIS A 410 131.41 28.32 44.35
C HIS A 410 131.62 29.72 44.95
N LEU A 411 131.25 30.77 44.20
CA LEU A 411 131.35 32.15 44.68
C LEU A 411 130.40 32.43 45.84
N ALA A 412 129.17 31.88 45.82
CA ALA A 412 128.22 32.03 46.92
C ALA A 412 128.71 31.38 48.23
N ASN A 413 129.38 30.22 48.14
CA ASN A 413 129.94 29.55 49.32
C ASN A 413 131.11 30.32 49.94
N ASN A 414 132.02 30.86 49.12
CA ASN A 414 133.14 31.67 49.63
C ASN A 414 132.65 32.97 50.28
N LEU A 415 131.64 33.63 49.68
CA LEU A 415 130.99 34.80 50.28
C LEU A 415 130.27 34.46 51.60
N ALA A 416 129.72 33.26 51.73
CA ALA A 416 129.09 32.81 52.97
C ALA A 416 130.12 32.53 54.08
N GLU A 417 131.27 31.95 53.73
CA GLU A 417 132.41 31.71 54.64
C GLU A 417 133.02 33.03 55.13
N GLU A 418 133.28 33.99 54.23
CA GLU A 418 133.80 35.32 54.62
C GLU A 418 132.82 36.10 55.50
N ASN A 419 131.52 36.06 55.19
CA ASN A 419 130.51 36.71 56.04
C ASN A 419 130.42 36.07 57.43
N LYS A 420 130.65 34.75 57.54
CA LYS A 420 130.78 34.06 58.84
C LYS A 420 132.04 34.53 59.60
N GLY A 421 133.13 34.80 58.90
CA GLY A 421 134.36 35.38 59.46
C GLY A 421 134.14 36.80 60.00
N ILE A 422 133.43 37.65 59.24
CA ILE A 422 133.12 39.03 59.62
C ILE A 422 132.16 39.07 60.83
N GLN A 423 131.18 38.17 60.92
CA GLN A 423 130.32 38.07 62.11
C GLN A 423 131.09 37.68 63.37
N ARG A 424 132.10 36.79 63.29
CA ARG A 424 132.95 36.47 64.44
C ARG A 424 133.80 37.65 64.89
N LEU A 425 134.31 38.45 63.96
CA LEU A 425 135.08 39.66 64.26
C LEU A 425 134.20 40.77 64.87
N LEU A 426 132.94 40.88 64.47
CA LEU A 426 131.96 41.79 65.06
C LEU A 426 131.61 41.38 66.50
N SER A 427 131.39 40.09 66.78
CA SER A 427 131.16 39.62 68.15
C SER A 427 132.37 39.84 69.07
N GLN A 428 133.60 39.65 68.58
CA GLN A 428 134.81 39.98 69.35
C GLN A 428 134.97 41.50 69.62
N LYS A 429 134.54 42.35 68.67
CA LYS A 429 134.54 43.80 68.88
C LYS A 429 133.44 44.29 69.83
N GLU A 430 132.29 43.61 69.87
CA GLU A 430 131.22 43.91 70.82
C GLU A 430 131.60 43.48 72.25
N GLU A 431 132.26 42.34 72.44
CA GLU A 431 132.77 41.90 73.75
C GLU A 431 133.86 42.84 74.30
N THR A 432 134.74 43.34 73.44
CA THR A 432 135.76 44.34 73.84
C THR A 432 135.15 45.71 74.16
N LEU A 433 134.05 46.11 73.52
CA LEU A 433 133.30 47.32 73.85
C LEU A 433 132.53 47.22 75.18
N VAL A 434 132.02 46.04 75.54
CA VAL A 434 131.39 45.78 76.84
C VAL A 434 132.43 45.85 77.98
N HIS A 435 133.66 45.40 77.74
CA HIS A 435 134.76 45.48 78.71
C HIS A 435 135.31 46.91 78.92
N ILE A 436 135.18 47.79 77.92
CA ILE A 436 135.57 49.21 78.00
C ILE A 436 134.49 50.06 78.71
N LYS A 437 133.20 49.71 78.58
CA LYS A 437 132.09 50.41 79.28
C LYS A 437 131.97 50.07 80.78
N SER A 438 132.44 48.91 81.23
CA SER A 438 132.38 48.54 82.66
C SER A 438 133.50 49.16 83.52
N LYS A 439 134.65 49.50 82.92
CA LYS A 439 135.76 50.21 83.60
C LYS A 439 135.56 51.73 83.74
N THR A 440 134.53 52.32 83.12
CA THR A 440 134.22 53.76 83.21
C THR A 440 133.12 54.10 84.22
N LYS A 441 132.56 53.13 84.96
CA LYS A 441 131.57 53.36 86.04
C LYS A 441 132.10 53.17 87.47
N SER A 442 133.41 53.02 87.64
CA SER A 442 134.10 53.21 88.93
C SER A 442 135.09 54.38 88.82
N LYS A 443 134.53 55.59 88.82
CA LYS A 443 135.15 56.84 89.27
C LYS A 443 134.09 57.91 89.43
#